data_AF-A0A9D8C1F1-F1
#
_entry.id   AF-A0A9D8C1F1-F1
#
_cell.length_a   1.000
_cell.length_b   1.000
_cell.length_c   1.000
_cell.angle_alpha   90.00
_cell.angle_beta   90.00
_cell.angle_gamma   90.00
#
_symmetry.space_group_name_H-M   'P 1'
#
loop_
_entity.id
_entity.type
_entity.pdbx_description
1 polymer ?
#
loop_
_entity_poly.entity_id
_entity_poly.type
_entity_poly.pdbx_seq_one_letter_code
_entity_poly.pdbx_strand_id
1 'polypeptide(L)'
;MRWDFATHPVNERVGAALKDAGGIVDLDHPEITVAVEGDAERCRLFADRIPGAQGLPVGVGGHVVALLSGGFDSSVAAWRMMRPGVRVDYVFCNLGGGAYERMVLHVGKALHDTWSHGHLGRLHVVDFGPTLDALRAAVPKQFWQVVLKRQMYRAASAIADACGAAAIVTGESIGQVSSQTLANLCAIEPAAAKPVLRPLIAMDKQEIVDEAERVGTAALSRRIKEYCAIVPSHAITATTRERVDRAEAGLDPTVLLAAVTARREVALHGLKTEDLRAPYLFTEQIPGSAAVIDCQSAEAFARWHVPGAQHWDPVALLDRLPELSKERTYVVYCAHGVQSAGVVEMM
;
A
#
# COMPACT_ATOMS: atom_id res chain seq x y z
N MET A 1 -10.60 18.45 -39.96
CA MET A 1 -9.45 18.52 -40.87
C MET A 1 -8.83 17.14 -40.93
N ARG A 2 -8.70 16.55 -42.12
CA ARG A 2 -8.04 15.25 -42.32
C ARG A 2 -6.75 15.54 -43.07
N TRP A 3 -5.66 14.94 -42.63
CA TRP A 3 -4.43 14.91 -43.41
C TRP A 3 -4.72 14.22 -44.75
N ASP A 4 -4.11 14.70 -45.82
CA ASP A 4 -4.34 14.27 -47.20
C ASP A 4 -3.49 13.06 -47.61
N PHE A 5 -2.84 12.41 -46.64
CA PHE A 5 -2.04 11.23 -46.84
C PHE A 5 -2.43 10.09 -45.88
N ALA A 6 -2.20 8.85 -46.34
CA ALA A 6 -2.39 7.65 -45.53
C ALA A 6 -1.18 7.41 -44.59
N THR A 7 -1.38 6.57 -43.57
CA THR A 7 -0.31 6.20 -42.61
C THR A 7 0.87 5.51 -43.28
N HIS A 8 0.62 4.65 -44.27
CA HIS A 8 1.67 3.84 -44.89
C HIS A 8 2.77 4.69 -45.58
N PRO A 9 2.44 5.69 -46.43
CA PRO A 9 3.44 6.63 -46.95
C PRO A 9 4.27 7.38 -45.90
N VAL A 10 3.69 7.66 -44.72
CA VAL A 10 4.42 8.29 -43.62
C VAL A 10 5.44 7.31 -43.06
N ASN A 11 5.04 6.07 -42.79
CA ASN A 11 5.93 5.02 -42.31
C ASN A 11 7.08 4.76 -43.28
N GLU A 12 6.81 4.72 -44.59
CA GLU A 12 7.85 4.55 -45.61
C GLU A 12 8.85 5.71 -45.61
N ARG A 13 8.38 6.96 -45.55
CA ARG A 13 9.24 8.15 -45.52
C ARG A 13 10.09 8.23 -44.26
N VAL A 14 9.49 7.94 -43.09
CA VAL A 14 10.20 7.93 -41.81
C VAL A 14 11.21 6.78 -41.79
N GLY A 15 10.81 5.58 -42.22
CA GLY A 15 11.70 4.43 -42.33
C GLY A 15 12.88 4.66 -43.29
N ALA A 16 12.64 5.31 -44.44
CA ALA A 16 13.69 5.69 -45.38
C ALA A 16 14.69 6.67 -44.74
N ALA A 17 14.21 7.71 -44.05
CA ALA A 17 15.07 8.66 -43.36
C ALA A 17 15.92 7.99 -42.25
N LEU A 18 15.35 7.04 -41.51
CA LEU A 18 16.08 6.26 -40.50
C LEU A 18 17.13 5.32 -41.13
N LYS A 19 16.81 4.74 -42.29
CA LYS A 19 17.75 3.92 -43.06
C LYS A 19 18.92 4.74 -43.59
N ASP A 20 18.64 5.95 -44.10
CA ASP A 20 19.68 6.88 -44.56
C ASP A 20 20.60 7.33 -43.41
N ALA A 21 20.09 7.36 -42.18
CA ALA A 21 20.86 7.62 -40.96
C ALA A 21 21.66 6.40 -40.46
N GLY A 22 21.61 5.26 -41.16
CA GLY A 22 22.36 4.04 -40.83
C GLY A 22 21.56 2.95 -40.13
N GLY A 23 20.25 3.11 -39.96
CA GLY A 23 19.36 2.09 -39.39
C GLY A 23 19.03 0.96 -40.37
N ILE A 24 18.62 -0.19 -39.82
CA ILE A 24 18.04 -1.30 -40.57
C ILE A 24 16.57 -1.42 -40.17
N VAL A 25 15.67 -1.54 -41.15
CA VAL A 25 14.24 -1.71 -40.89
C VAL A 25 13.94 -3.20 -40.69
N ASP A 26 13.45 -3.53 -39.50
CA ASP A 26 12.91 -4.85 -39.14
C ASP A 26 11.47 -4.65 -38.64
N LEU A 27 10.51 -5.33 -39.27
CA LEU A 27 9.08 -5.23 -38.91
C LEU A 27 8.65 -6.30 -37.90
N ASP A 28 9.45 -7.36 -37.72
CA ASP A 28 9.16 -8.48 -36.84
C ASP A 28 9.78 -8.26 -35.45
N HIS A 29 11.05 -7.82 -35.42
CA HIS A 29 11.84 -7.66 -34.20
C HIS A 29 12.65 -6.35 -34.15
N PRO A 30 11.99 -5.18 -34.17
CA PRO A 30 12.69 -3.90 -34.12
C PRO A 30 13.39 -3.67 -32.77
N GLU A 31 14.66 -3.24 -32.79
CA GLU A 31 15.38 -2.78 -31.59
C GLU A 31 14.79 -1.47 -31.05
N ILE A 32 14.32 -0.60 -31.95
CA ILE A 32 13.70 0.68 -31.63
C ILE A 32 12.44 0.82 -32.50
N THR A 33 11.30 1.05 -31.86
CA THR A 33 10.05 1.38 -32.56
C THR A 33 9.82 2.88 -32.49
N VAL A 34 9.87 3.57 -33.63
CA VAL A 34 9.56 5.00 -33.71
C VAL A 34 8.08 5.17 -34.07
N ALA A 35 7.32 5.75 -33.16
CA ALA A 35 5.91 6.06 -33.35
C ALA A 35 5.72 7.51 -33.81
N VAL A 36 4.79 7.70 -34.74
CA VAL A 36 4.35 9.00 -35.25
C VAL A 36 2.87 9.18 -34.91
N GLU A 37 2.56 10.19 -34.11
CA GLU A 37 1.18 10.58 -33.81
C GLU A 37 0.88 11.98 -34.35
N GLY A 38 -0.06 12.07 -35.29
CA GLY A 38 -0.53 13.33 -35.84
C GLY A 38 -1.95 13.65 -35.39
N ASP A 39 -2.17 14.85 -34.85
CA ASP A 39 -3.50 15.47 -34.71
C ASP A 39 -3.68 16.61 -35.73
N ALA A 40 -4.76 17.39 -35.67
CA ALA A 40 -5.02 18.44 -36.65
C ALA A 40 -4.01 19.61 -36.61
N GLU A 41 -3.27 19.78 -35.53
CA GLU A 41 -2.36 20.91 -35.30
C GLU A 41 -0.90 20.50 -35.26
N ARG A 42 -0.60 19.27 -34.82
CA ARG A 42 0.74 18.84 -34.45
C ARG A 42 1.03 17.41 -34.88
N CYS A 43 2.31 17.14 -35.16
CA CYS A 43 2.86 15.81 -35.33
C CYS A 43 3.91 15.58 -34.25
N ARG A 44 3.84 14.43 -33.57
CA ARG A 44 4.74 14.02 -32.50
C ARG A 44 5.47 12.76 -32.92
N LEU A 45 6.77 12.75 -32.68
CA LEU A 45 7.65 11.60 -32.89
C LEU A 45 8.18 11.15 -31.53
N PHE A 46 8.07 9.86 -31.22
CA PHE A 46 8.61 9.29 -30.00
C PHE A 46 9.05 7.85 -30.21
N ALA A 47 10.11 7.44 -29.52
CA ALA A 47 10.62 6.07 -29.52
C ALA A 47 10.30 5.35 -28.21
N ASP A 48 10.29 6.09 -27.09
CA ASP A 48 10.04 5.53 -25.77
C ASP A 48 8.54 5.54 -25.45
N ARG A 49 8.03 4.39 -25.03
CA ARG A 49 6.68 4.25 -24.48
C ARG A 49 6.75 3.65 -23.09
N ILE A 50 6.65 4.49 -22.08
CA ILE A 50 6.67 4.08 -20.68
C ILE A 50 5.23 3.69 -20.27
N PRO A 51 4.95 2.42 -19.95
CA PRO A 51 3.64 2.02 -19.47
C PRO A 51 3.35 2.69 -18.11
N GLY A 52 2.23 3.40 -18.03
CA GLY A 52 1.74 3.89 -16.74
C GLY A 52 1.12 2.78 -15.88
N ALA A 53 0.51 3.18 -14.76
CA ALA A 53 -0.20 2.29 -13.83
C ALA A 53 -1.33 1.46 -14.46
N GLN A 54 -1.85 1.92 -15.61
CA GLN A 54 -3.08 1.45 -16.24
C GLN A 54 -4.30 1.59 -15.30
N GLY A 55 -5.45 1.05 -15.70
CA GLY A 55 -6.69 1.16 -14.92
C GLY A 55 -7.48 2.44 -15.21
N LEU A 56 -8.30 2.85 -14.25
CA LEU A 56 -9.21 4.00 -14.36
C LEU A 56 -8.79 5.10 -13.37
N PRO A 57 -9.08 6.37 -13.68
CA PRO A 57 -8.84 7.47 -12.75
C PRO A 57 -9.54 7.24 -11.39
N VAL A 58 -8.80 7.37 -10.29
CA VAL A 58 -9.36 7.25 -8.94
C VAL A 58 -10.47 8.28 -8.75
N GLY A 59 -11.65 7.82 -8.34
CA GLY A 59 -12.85 8.64 -8.23
C GLY A 59 -14.06 8.10 -8.99
N VAL A 60 -13.84 7.42 -10.11
CA VAL A 60 -14.93 6.97 -11.01
C VAL A 60 -15.61 5.67 -10.59
N GLY A 61 -14.93 4.84 -9.80
CA GLY A 61 -15.36 3.49 -9.41
C GLY A 61 -16.14 3.41 -8.09
N GLY A 62 -16.50 4.54 -7.49
CA GLY A 62 -17.15 4.60 -6.19
C GLY A 62 -16.16 4.76 -5.03
N HIS A 63 -16.53 4.25 -3.85
CA HIS A 63 -15.80 4.49 -2.59
C HIS A 63 -15.89 3.30 -1.66
N VAL A 64 -14.73 2.90 -1.11
CA VAL A 64 -14.57 1.79 -0.17
C VAL A 64 -13.71 2.21 1.01
N VAL A 65 -13.78 1.43 2.09
CA VAL A 65 -12.90 1.55 3.24
C VAL A 65 -12.00 0.31 3.34
N ALA A 66 -10.69 0.48 3.30
CA ALA A 66 -9.74 -0.62 3.44
C ALA A 66 -9.20 -0.74 4.88
N LEU A 67 -9.22 -1.95 5.43
CA LEU A 67 -8.51 -2.26 6.66
C LEU A 67 -7.00 -2.28 6.37
N LEU A 68 -6.28 -1.28 6.89
CA LEU A 68 -4.85 -1.10 6.67
C LEU A 68 -4.07 -1.48 7.93
N SER A 69 -3.36 -2.61 7.89
CA SER A 69 -2.45 -3.04 8.97
C SER A 69 -1.03 -2.51 8.78
N GLY A 70 -0.74 -1.97 7.59
CA GLY A 70 0.60 -1.60 7.14
C GLY A 70 1.45 -2.79 6.66
N GLY A 71 1.02 -4.03 6.85
CA GLY A 71 1.64 -5.19 6.21
C GLY A 71 1.42 -5.20 4.70
N PHE A 72 2.20 -6.03 3.99
CA PHE A 72 2.21 -6.14 2.52
C PHE A 72 0.79 -6.27 1.97
N ASP A 73 0.05 -7.24 2.50
CA ASP A 73 -1.23 -7.69 1.97
C ASP A 73 -2.28 -6.57 2.04
N SER A 74 -2.35 -5.86 3.17
CA SER A 74 -3.30 -4.74 3.31
C SER A 74 -2.98 -3.57 2.36
N SER A 75 -1.70 -3.29 2.12
CA SER A 75 -1.27 -2.23 1.22
C SER A 75 -1.57 -2.56 -0.25
N VAL A 76 -1.29 -3.79 -0.66
CA VAL A 76 -1.56 -4.28 -2.02
C VAL A 76 -3.06 -4.38 -2.28
N ALA A 77 -3.84 -4.84 -1.30
CA ALA A 77 -5.29 -4.90 -1.42
C ALA A 77 -5.92 -3.52 -1.63
N ALA A 78 -5.48 -2.51 -0.86
CA ALA A 78 -5.93 -1.14 -1.06
C ALA A 78 -5.55 -0.60 -2.45
N TRP A 79 -4.31 -0.82 -2.88
CA TRP A 79 -3.85 -0.40 -4.21
C TRP A 79 -4.64 -1.07 -5.34
N ARG A 80 -4.91 -2.38 -5.24
CA ARG A 80 -5.71 -3.10 -6.25
C ARG A 80 -7.12 -2.55 -6.40
N MET A 81 -7.70 -2.00 -5.33
CA MET A 81 -9.00 -1.33 -5.40
C MET A 81 -8.94 0.04 -6.06
N MET A 82 -7.81 0.74 -5.98
CA MET A 82 -7.64 2.02 -6.69
C MET A 82 -7.57 1.84 -8.21
N ARG A 83 -7.06 0.70 -8.71
CA ARG A 83 -6.93 0.43 -10.15
C ARG A 83 -8.23 0.53 -10.95
N PRO A 84 -9.37 -0.03 -10.51
CA PRO A 84 -10.67 0.20 -11.15
C PRO A 84 -11.27 1.59 -10.84
N GLY A 85 -10.47 2.55 -10.38
CA GLY A 85 -10.89 3.92 -10.12
C GLY A 85 -11.64 4.12 -8.81
N VAL A 86 -11.57 3.19 -7.86
CA VAL A 86 -12.30 3.28 -6.58
C VAL A 86 -11.53 4.16 -5.60
N ARG A 87 -12.23 5.07 -4.93
CA ARG A 87 -11.66 5.84 -3.82
C ARG A 87 -11.50 4.95 -2.60
N VAL A 88 -10.38 5.06 -1.90
CA VAL A 88 -10.07 4.24 -0.73
C VAL A 88 -9.76 5.15 0.44
N ASP A 89 -10.64 5.14 1.44
CA ASP A 89 -10.28 5.55 2.80
C ASP A 89 -9.79 4.33 3.58
N TYR A 90 -9.07 4.56 4.67
CA TYR A 90 -8.39 3.51 5.42
C TYR A 90 -8.88 3.45 6.86
N VAL A 91 -8.97 2.26 7.42
CA VAL A 91 -9.18 2.02 8.85
C VAL A 91 -7.99 1.27 9.40
N PHE A 92 -7.33 1.88 10.38
CA PHE A 92 -6.28 1.23 11.16
C PHE A 92 -6.78 0.96 12.57
N CYS A 93 -6.88 -0.33 12.90
CA CYS A 93 -7.21 -0.81 14.23
C CYS A 93 -5.92 -0.88 15.06
N ASN A 94 -5.63 0.17 15.83
CA ASN A 94 -4.37 0.29 16.55
C ASN A 94 -4.33 -0.62 17.78
N LEU A 95 -3.47 -1.64 17.71
CA LEU A 95 -3.20 -2.60 18.79
C LEU A 95 -1.79 -2.43 19.39
N GLY A 96 -0.94 -1.62 18.77
CA GLY A 96 0.51 -1.55 19.04
C GLY A 96 1.00 -0.18 19.51
N GLY A 97 0.08 0.75 19.79
CA GLY A 97 0.39 2.10 20.27
C GLY A 97 0.95 3.03 19.19
N GLY A 98 1.56 4.14 19.62
CA GLY A 98 1.95 5.23 18.72
C GLY A 98 3.07 4.88 17.72
N ALA A 99 3.98 3.96 18.08
CA ALA A 99 5.04 3.53 17.17
C ALA A 99 4.46 2.74 15.99
N TYR A 100 3.57 1.78 16.27
CA TYR A 100 2.92 1.01 15.21
C TYR A 100 2.06 1.91 14.32
N GLU A 101 1.35 2.87 14.93
CA GLU A 101 0.57 3.85 14.18
C GLU A 101 1.40 4.67 13.18
N ARG A 102 2.58 5.15 13.58
CA ARG A 102 3.48 5.88 12.68
C ARG A 102 3.90 5.03 11.49
N MET A 103 4.24 3.76 11.72
CA MET A 103 4.60 2.84 10.63
C MET A 103 3.45 2.65 9.63
N VAL A 104 2.21 2.51 10.12
CA VAL A 104 1.02 2.39 9.26
C VAL A 104 0.73 3.70 8.52
N LEU A 105 0.91 4.84 9.18
CA LEU A 105 0.82 6.16 8.57
C LEU A 105 1.82 6.34 7.42
N HIS A 106 3.06 5.87 7.56
CA HIS A 106 4.05 5.88 6.47
C HIS A 106 3.57 5.08 5.26
N VAL A 107 3.02 3.88 5.48
CA VAL A 107 2.46 3.05 4.40
C VAL A 107 1.27 3.74 3.74
N GLY A 108 0.32 4.26 4.52
CA GLY A 108 -0.84 4.99 4.02
C GLY A 108 -0.44 6.23 3.22
N LYS A 109 0.56 6.99 3.70
CA LYS A 109 1.10 8.16 3.02
C LYS A 109 1.77 7.80 1.70
N ALA A 110 2.60 6.76 1.69
CA ALA A 110 3.24 6.28 0.46
C ALA A 110 2.22 5.85 -0.60
N LEU A 111 1.16 5.14 -0.19
CA LEU A 111 0.04 4.80 -1.08
C LEU A 111 -0.67 6.04 -1.61
N HIS A 112 -0.95 7.01 -0.73
CA HIS A 112 -1.64 8.24 -1.10
C HIS A 112 -0.83 9.06 -2.12
N ASP A 113 0.43 9.36 -1.80
CA ASP A 113 1.31 10.20 -2.63
C ASP A 113 1.54 9.60 -4.01
N THR A 114 1.66 8.28 -4.08
CA THR A 114 1.99 7.61 -5.34
C THR A 114 0.75 7.34 -6.17
N TRP A 115 -0.35 6.90 -5.56
CA TRP A 115 -1.46 6.25 -6.27
C TRP A 115 -2.82 6.93 -6.13
N SER A 116 -2.99 7.89 -5.22
CA SER A 116 -4.29 8.52 -4.93
C SER A 116 -4.40 9.97 -5.44
N HIS A 117 -3.67 10.31 -6.50
CA HIS A 117 -3.69 11.64 -7.11
C HIS A 117 -5.13 12.12 -7.38
N GLY A 118 -5.47 13.30 -6.86
CA GLY A 118 -6.80 13.91 -7.00
C GLY A 118 -7.85 13.44 -5.98
N HIS A 119 -7.52 12.50 -5.08
CA HIS A 119 -8.41 12.06 -4.01
C HIS A 119 -7.81 12.31 -2.63
N LEU A 120 -8.57 12.98 -1.75
CA LEU A 120 -8.17 13.27 -0.37
C LEU A 120 -8.43 12.06 0.55
N GLY A 121 -7.59 11.03 0.44
CA GLY A 121 -7.68 9.83 1.28
C GLY A 121 -7.49 10.13 2.77
N ARG A 122 -8.28 9.47 3.62
CA ARG A 122 -8.21 9.57 5.08
C ARG A 122 -7.80 8.26 5.72
N LEU A 123 -7.02 8.33 6.78
CA LEU A 123 -6.78 7.21 7.70
C LEU A 123 -7.58 7.43 8.98
N HIS A 124 -8.50 6.53 9.26
CA HIS A 124 -9.24 6.45 10.50
C HIS A 124 -8.48 5.55 11.48
N VAL A 125 -7.86 6.17 12.49
CA VAL A 125 -7.15 5.47 13.56
C VAL A 125 -8.12 5.18 14.70
N VAL A 126 -8.35 3.90 14.96
CA VAL A 126 -9.23 3.41 16.03
C VAL A 126 -8.36 2.78 17.10
N ASP A 127 -8.41 3.28 18.34
CA ASP A 127 -7.75 2.62 19.47
C ASP A 127 -8.49 1.32 19.82
N PHE A 128 -7.85 0.19 19.54
CA PHE A 128 -8.42 -1.13 19.76
C PHE A 128 -7.98 -1.74 21.10
N GLY A 129 -7.16 -1.06 21.90
CA GLY A 129 -6.71 -1.54 23.22
C GLY A 129 -7.87 -1.97 24.13
N PRO A 130 -8.87 -1.09 24.38
CA PRO A 130 -10.03 -1.45 25.21
C PRO A 130 -10.86 -2.60 24.64
N THR A 131 -11.03 -2.64 23.31
CA THR A 131 -11.74 -3.74 22.63
C THR A 131 -11.00 -5.07 22.81
N LEU A 132 -9.68 -5.05 22.72
CA LEU A 132 -8.84 -6.23 22.93
C LEU A 132 -8.92 -6.73 24.38
N ASP A 133 -8.88 -5.83 25.35
CA ASP A 133 -8.94 -6.20 26.77
C ASP A 133 -10.31 -6.79 27.13
N ALA A 134 -11.41 -6.21 26.62
CA ALA A 134 -12.74 -6.79 26.74
C ALA A 134 -12.82 -8.19 26.12
N LEU A 135 -12.26 -8.36 24.92
CA LEU A 135 -12.16 -9.66 24.24
C LEU A 135 -11.39 -10.68 25.07
N ARG A 136 -10.24 -10.32 25.63
CA ARG A 136 -9.42 -11.21 26.47
C ARG A 136 -10.12 -11.63 27.75
N ALA A 137 -10.96 -10.77 28.31
CA ALA A 137 -11.73 -11.05 29.52
C ALA A 137 -12.93 -11.98 29.26
N ALA A 138 -13.65 -11.81 28.14
CA ALA A 138 -14.93 -12.48 27.92
C ALA A 138 -14.87 -13.68 26.95
N VAL A 139 -13.86 -13.77 26.08
CA VAL A 139 -13.82 -14.75 24.98
C VAL A 139 -12.79 -15.85 25.28
N PRO A 140 -13.11 -17.14 25.04
CA PRO A 140 -12.12 -18.21 25.18
C PRO A 140 -10.95 -18.03 24.20
N LYS A 141 -9.72 -18.24 24.68
CA LYS A 141 -8.46 -17.96 23.96
C LYS A 141 -8.43 -18.45 22.51
N GLN A 142 -8.90 -19.68 22.25
CA GLN A 142 -8.90 -20.30 20.92
C GLN A 142 -9.71 -19.51 19.86
N PHE A 143 -10.67 -18.67 20.28
CA PHE A 143 -11.50 -17.84 19.40
C PHE A 143 -10.99 -16.41 19.23
N TRP A 144 -9.96 -15.99 19.98
CA TRP A 144 -9.51 -14.60 20.02
C TRP A 144 -9.25 -14.00 18.64
N GLN A 145 -8.55 -14.71 17.76
CA GLN A 145 -8.26 -14.21 16.41
C GLN A 145 -9.51 -14.00 15.56
N VAL A 146 -10.42 -14.98 15.57
CA VAL A 146 -11.65 -14.95 14.77
C VAL A 146 -12.58 -13.84 15.27
N VAL A 147 -12.75 -13.73 16.60
CA VAL A 147 -13.58 -12.68 17.20
C VAL A 147 -12.95 -11.30 17.02
N LEU A 148 -11.62 -11.16 17.16
CA LEU A 148 -10.94 -9.89 16.92
C LEU A 148 -11.16 -9.41 15.48
N LYS A 149 -11.05 -10.31 14.49
CA LYS A 149 -11.36 -9.98 13.09
C LYS A 149 -12.82 -9.55 12.91
N ARG A 150 -13.78 -10.21 13.57
CA ARG A 150 -15.18 -9.76 13.56
C ARG A 150 -15.35 -8.35 14.12
N GLN A 151 -14.63 -7.99 15.19
CA GLN A 151 -14.62 -6.62 15.71
C GLN A 151 -14.01 -5.62 14.72
N MET A 152 -12.93 -5.98 14.01
CA MET A 152 -12.34 -5.15 12.96
C MET A 152 -13.30 -4.94 11.78
N TYR A 153 -14.02 -5.99 11.35
CA TYR A 153 -15.04 -5.91 10.30
C TYR A 153 -16.21 -5.00 10.70
N ARG A 154 -16.66 -5.08 11.95
CA ARG A 154 -17.70 -4.20 12.50
C ARG A 154 -17.25 -2.75 12.53
N ALA A 155 -16.04 -2.49 13.01
CA ALA A 155 -15.46 -1.14 13.02
C ALA A 155 -15.35 -0.57 11.60
N ALA A 156 -14.79 -1.34 10.67
CA ALA A 156 -14.66 -0.92 9.27
C ALA A 156 -16.03 -0.69 8.61
N SER A 157 -17.02 -1.52 8.89
CA SER A 157 -18.38 -1.36 8.36
C SER A 157 -19.04 -0.08 8.88
N ALA A 158 -18.95 0.18 10.19
CA ALA A 158 -19.50 1.40 10.79
C ALA A 158 -18.82 2.67 10.26
N ILE A 159 -17.51 2.63 10.04
CA ILE A 159 -16.77 3.75 9.42
C ILE A 159 -17.12 3.89 7.95
N ALA A 160 -17.28 2.78 7.22
CA ALA A 160 -17.74 2.80 5.84
C ALA A 160 -19.13 3.43 5.70
N ASP A 161 -20.06 3.16 6.62
CA ASP A 161 -21.35 3.85 6.68
C ASP A 161 -21.17 5.37 6.91
N ALA A 162 -20.35 5.76 7.88
CA ALA A 162 -20.09 7.16 8.19
C ALA A 162 -19.46 7.93 7.01
N CYS A 163 -18.64 7.26 6.21
CA CYS A 163 -17.96 7.84 5.05
C CYS A 163 -18.77 7.74 3.74
N GLY A 164 -19.93 7.07 3.75
CA GLY A 164 -20.71 6.82 2.53
C GLY A 164 -20.07 5.80 1.58
N ALA A 165 -19.19 4.93 2.10
CA ALA A 165 -18.54 3.87 1.35
C ALA A 165 -19.44 2.64 1.17
N ALA A 166 -19.33 2.02 0.00
CA ALA A 166 -20.18 0.91 -0.41
C ALA A 166 -19.74 -0.44 0.16
N ALA A 167 -18.45 -0.61 0.44
CA ALA A 167 -17.86 -1.87 0.87
C ALA A 167 -16.63 -1.67 1.76
N ILE A 168 -16.23 -2.73 2.46
CA ILE A 168 -14.93 -2.80 3.14
C ILE A 168 -13.96 -3.70 2.38
N VAL A 169 -12.67 -3.44 2.49
CA VAL A 169 -11.60 -4.17 1.79
C VAL A 169 -10.64 -4.77 2.81
N THR A 170 -10.25 -6.03 2.59
CA THR A 170 -9.21 -6.70 3.39
C THR A 170 -8.11 -7.27 2.48
N GLY A 171 -6.90 -7.38 3.04
CA GLY A 171 -5.79 -8.08 2.41
C GLY A 171 -5.77 -9.59 2.70
N GLU A 172 -6.91 -10.22 2.92
CA GLU A 172 -6.93 -11.65 3.26
C GLU A 172 -6.73 -12.52 2.02
N SER A 173 -5.87 -13.54 2.14
CA SER A 173 -5.66 -14.60 1.15
C SER A 173 -5.87 -15.98 1.79
N ILE A 174 -6.42 -16.94 1.04
CA ILE A 174 -6.68 -18.28 1.57
C ILE A 174 -5.36 -19.01 1.84
N GLY A 175 -5.23 -19.62 3.02
CA GLY A 175 -4.15 -20.56 3.32
C GLY A 175 -2.84 -19.93 3.80
N GLN A 176 -2.77 -18.60 3.96
CA GLN A 176 -1.57 -17.93 4.48
C GLN A 176 -1.44 -18.00 6.01
N VAL A 177 -2.54 -17.78 6.74
CA VAL A 177 -2.59 -17.89 8.21
C VAL A 177 -3.78 -18.71 8.69
N SER A 178 -3.71 -19.23 9.92
CA SER A 178 -4.76 -20.06 10.55
C SER A 178 -6.16 -19.42 10.50
N SER A 179 -6.24 -18.10 10.58
CA SER A 179 -7.50 -17.35 10.55
C SER A 179 -8.09 -17.15 9.14
N GLN A 180 -7.38 -17.52 8.08
CA GLN A 180 -7.78 -17.33 6.68
C GLN A 180 -8.03 -18.67 5.97
N THR A 181 -8.66 -19.61 6.68
CA THR A 181 -9.27 -20.79 6.06
C THR A 181 -10.67 -20.44 5.59
N LEU A 182 -11.20 -21.16 4.59
CA LEU A 182 -12.58 -20.98 4.12
C LEU A 182 -13.60 -21.04 5.28
N ALA A 183 -13.44 -22.01 6.18
CA ALA A 183 -14.30 -22.15 7.35
C ALA A 183 -14.27 -20.90 8.25
N ASN A 184 -13.08 -20.37 8.54
CA ASN A 184 -12.95 -19.18 9.37
C ASN A 184 -13.46 -17.93 8.65
N LEU A 185 -13.22 -17.75 7.34
CA LEU A 185 -13.77 -16.64 6.56
C LEU A 185 -15.31 -16.65 6.59
N CYS A 186 -15.93 -17.81 6.38
CA CYS A 186 -17.38 -17.97 6.51
C CYS A 186 -17.92 -17.63 7.92
N ALA A 187 -17.12 -17.86 8.97
CA ALA A 187 -17.51 -17.52 10.33
C ALA A 187 -17.29 -16.05 10.70
N ILE A 188 -16.38 -15.35 10.01
CA ILE A 188 -16.05 -13.94 10.24
C ILE A 188 -16.96 -13.00 9.45
N GLU A 189 -17.20 -13.31 8.17
CA GLU A 189 -17.88 -12.43 7.23
C GLU A 189 -19.26 -11.92 7.67
N PRO A 190 -20.12 -12.73 8.32
CA PRO A 190 -21.41 -12.25 8.84
C PRO A 190 -21.33 -11.12 9.87
N ALA A 191 -20.15 -10.82 10.42
CA ALA A 191 -19.96 -9.67 11.31
C ALA A 191 -19.85 -8.32 10.56
N ALA A 192 -19.55 -8.33 9.26
CA ALA A 192 -19.57 -7.11 8.46
C ALA A 192 -21.01 -6.77 8.05
N ALA A 193 -21.39 -5.50 8.23
CA ALA A 193 -22.65 -4.97 7.69
C ALA A 193 -22.50 -4.52 6.22
N LYS A 194 -21.26 -4.44 5.74
CA LYS A 194 -20.90 -4.10 4.35
C LYS A 194 -20.37 -5.33 3.61
N PRO A 195 -20.48 -5.37 2.27
CA PRO A 195 -19.73 -6.33 1.46
C PRO A 195 -18.24 -6.28 1.77
N VAL A 196 -17.60 -7.46 1.85
CA VAL A 196 -16.15 -7.60 2.11
C VAL A 196 -15.44 -7.97 0.80
N LEU A 197 -14.66 -7.03 0.27
CA LEU A 197 -13.85 -7.25 -0.93
C LEU A 197 -12.46 -7.77 -0.54
N ARG A 198 -12.01 -8.84 -1.20
CA ARG A 198 -10.74 -9.51 -0.92
C ARG A 198 -9.90 -9.65 -2.20
N PRO A 199 -9.23 -8.57 -2.65
CA PRO A 199 -8.51 -8.56 -3.93
C PRO A 199 -7.37 -9.57 -4.06
N LEU A 200 -6.95 -10.15 -2.92
CA LEU A 200 -5.81 -11.08 -2.81
C LEU A 200 -6.24 -12.51 -2.48
N ILE A 201 -7.55 -12.83 -2.50
CA ILE A 201 -8.10 -14.06 -1.91
C ILE A 201 -7.44 -15.37 -2.37
N ALA A 202 -6.88 -15.41 -3.57
CA ALA A 202 -6.25 -16.57 -4.19
C ALA A 202 -4.78 -16.34 -4.56
N MET A 203 -4.15 -15.27 -4.05
CA MET A 203 -2.74 -14.99 -4.31
C MET A 203 -1.84 -15.68 -3.28
N ASP A 204 -0.71 -16.20 -3.73
CA ASP A 204 0.33 -16.67 -2.83
C ASP A 204 1.12 -15.51 -2.20
N LYS A 205 2.00 -15.83 -1.25
CA LYS A 205 2.74 -14.80 -0.51
C LYS A 205 3.77 -14.07 -1.38
N GLN A 206 4.40 -14.77 -2.32
CA GLN A 206 5.43 -14.17 -3.17
C GLN A 206 4.78 -13.21 -4.17
N GLU A 207 3.65 -13.59 -4.77
CA GLU A 207 2.89 -12.71 -5.66
C GLU A 207 2.52 -11.38 -4.99
N ILE A 208 2.12 -11.42 -3.71
CA ILE A 208 1.80 -10.21 -2.94
C ILE A 208 3.06 -9.39 -2.65
N VAL A 209 4.18 -10.02 -2.31
CA VAL A 209 5.45 -9.31 -2.05
C VAL A 209 5.95 -8.63 -3.31
N ASP A 210 5.99 -9.34 -4.45
CA ASP A 210 6.39 -8.80 -5.74
C ASP A 210 5.51 -7.61 -6.14
N GLU A 211 4.20 -7.71 -5.88
CA GLU A 211 3.29 -6.61 -6.14
C GLU A 211 3.50 -5.43 -5.19
N ALA A 212 3.80 -5.67 -3.91
CA ALA A 212 4.14 -4.61 -2.96
C ALA A 212 5.44 -3.88 -3.34
N GLU A 213 6.40 -4.58 -3.96
CA GLU A 213 7.63 -3.97 -4.49
C GLU A 213 7.29 -3.04 -5.66
N ARG A 214 6.47 -3.52 -6.61
CA ARG A 214 5.99 -2.70 -7.73
C ARG A 214 5.15 -1.50 -7.28
N VAL A 215 4.38 -1.65 -6.20
CA VAL A 215 3.57 -0.59 -5.58
C VAL A 215 4.42 0.41 -4.78
N GLY A 216 5.63 0.02 -4.37
CA GLY A 216 6.55 0.85 -3.58
C GLY A 216 6.31 0.82 -2.07
N THR A 217 5.54 -0.15 -1.56
CA THR A 217 5.21 -0.29 -0.14
C THR A 217 6.00 -1.41 0.56
N ALA A 218 6.69 -2.27 -0.19
CA ALA A 218 7.36 -3.45 0.35
C ALA A 218 8.33 -3.17 1.51
N ALA A 219 9.21 -2.17 1.37
CA ALA A 219 10.19 -1.85 2.40
C ALA A 219 9.56 -1.38 3.71
N LEU A 220 8.54 -0.51 3.61
CA LEU A 220 7.78 -0.04 4.78
C LEU A 220 7.03 -1.22 5.43
N SER A 221 6.45 -2.09 4.60
CA SER A 221 5.62 -3.21 5.03
C SER A 221 6.42 -4.36 5.65
N ARG A 222 7.64 -4.63 5.18
CA ARG A 222 8.49 -5.75 5.64
C ARG A 222 8.76 -5.72 7.14
N ARG A 223 8.83 -4.51 7.70
CA ARG A 223 9.18 -4.28 9.11
C ARG A 223 7.99 -4.18 10.02
N ILE A 224 6.80 -4.04 9.46
CA ILE A 224 5.56 -4.15 10.19
C ILE A 224 5.34 -5.62 10.48
N LYS A 225 5.75 -6.04 11.68
CA LYS A 225 5.25 -7.30 12.23
C LYS A 225 3.75 -7.10 12.38
N GLU A 226 2.98 -7.87 11.62
CA GLU A 226 1.55 -7.97 11.89
C GLU A 226 1.42 -8.24 13.38
N TYR A 227 0.68 -7.37 14.09
CA TYR A 227 0.44 -7.49 15.53
C TYR A 227 -0.53 -8.66 15.78
N CYS A 228 -0.10 -9.84 15.37
CA CYS A 228 -0.62 -11.15 15.64
C CYS A 228 -0.05 -11.68 16.96
N ALA A 229 0.56 -10.86 17.82
CA ALA A 229 1.02 -11.26 19.16
C ALA A 229 -0.12 -11.77 20.09
N ILE A 230 -1.37 -11.72 19.62
CA ILE A 230 -2.55 -12.29 20.26
C ILE A 230 -2.80 -13.76 19.82
N VAL A 231 -2.04 -14.30 18.84
CA VAL A 231 -2.14 -15.71 18.42
C VAL A 231 -1.90 -16.61 19.63
N PRO A 232 -2.93 -17.32 20.13
CA PRO A 232 -2.70 -18.37 21.11
C PRO A 232 -1.85 -19.45 20.45
N SER A 233 -1.04 -20.19 21.22
CA SER A 233 -0.24 -21.31 20.70
C SER A 233 -1.06 -22.35 19.91
N HIS A 234 -2.38 -22.37 20.10
CA HIS A 234 -3.34 -23.23 19.41
C HIS A 234 -4.50 -22.37 18.84
N ALA A 235 -4.25 -21.67 17.74
CA ALA A 235 -5.30 -20.95 17.02
C ALA A 235 -6.23 -21.92 16.29
N ILE A 236 -7.54 -21.65 16.33
CA ILE A 236 -8.53 -22.48 15.63
C ILE A 236 -8.40 -22.29 14.11
N THR A 237 -8.20 -23.39 13.38
CA THR A 237 -8.07 -23.39 11.92
C THR A 237 -9.40 -23.63 11.20
N ALA A 238 -10.43 -24.09 11.92
CA ALA A 238 -11.78 -24.23 11.39
C ALA A 238 -12.82 -24.09 12.51
N THR A 239 -13.79 -23.19 12.31
CA THR A 239 -14.92 -22.99 13.21
C THR A 239 -16.19 -22.72 12.43
N THR A 240 -17.34 -22.85 13.09
CA THR A 240 -18.64 -22.45 12.53
C THR A 240 -19.07 -21.11 13.10
N ARG A 241 -19.94 -20.41 12.38
CA ARG A 241 -20.53 -19.14 12.82
C ARG A 241 -21.15 -19.28 14.20
N GLU A 242 -21.95 -20.32 14.45
CA GLU A 242 -22.70 -20.52 15.70
C GLU A 242 -21.78 -20.70 16.91
N ARG A 243 -20.59 -21.26 16.71
CA ARG A 243 -19.59 -21.38 17.77
C ARG A 243 -18.97 -20.03 18.10
N VAL A 244 -18.69 -19.22 17.08
CA VAL A 244 -18.12 -17.89 17.25
C VAL A 244 -19.14 -16.95 17.87
N ASP A 245 -20.39 -16.96 17.40
CA ASP A 245 -21.51 -16.17 17.93
C ASP A 245 -21.69 -16.45 19.44
N ARG A 246 -21.65 -17.73 19.86
CA ARG A 246 -21.68 -18.09 21.29
C ARG A 246 -20.45 -17.63 22.06
N ALA A 247 -19.27 -17.71 21.46
CA ALA A 247 -18.02 -17.34 22.11
C ALA A 247 -17.91 -15.82 22.35
N GLU A 248 -18.51 -15.01 21.50
CA GLU A 248 -18.52 -13.54 21.62
C GLU A 248 -19.78 -12.97 22.29
N ALA A 249 -20.76 -13.80 22.66
CA ALA A 249 -22.05 -13.35 23.21
C ALA A 249 -21.91 -12.52 24.51
N GLY A 250 -20.83 -12.72 25.27
CA GLY A 250 -20.53 -11.95 26.48
C GLY A 250 -19.75 -10.65 26.24
N LEU A 251 -19.41 -10.31 24.99
CA LEU A 251 -18.72 -9.07 24.68
C LEU A 251 -19.70 -7.90 24.72
N ASP A 252 -19.34 -6.86 25.48
CA ASP A 252 -20.06 -5.60 25.48
C ASP A 252 -19.85 -4.86 24.15
N PRO A 253 -20.90 -4.68 23.32
CA PRO A 253 -20.78 -4.00 22.04
C PRO A 253 -20.48 -2.50 22.18
N THR A 254 -20.77 -1.90 23.34
CA THR A 254 -20.57 -0.46 23.58
C THR A 254 -19.08 -0.08 23.59
N VAL A 255 -18.19 -1.02 23.96
CA VAL A 255 -16.73 -0.80 23.97
C VAL A 255 -16.22 -0.53 22.55
N LEU A 256 -16.62 -1.35 21.57
CA LEU A 256 -16.24 -1.14 20.18
C LEU A 256 -16.85 0.14 19.62
N LEU A 257 -18.13 0.39 19.93
CA LEU A 257 -18.83 1.59 19.48
C LEU A 257 -18.15 2.86 19.99
N ALA A 258 -17.75 2.89 21.27
CA ALA A 258 -17.01 4.00 21.85
C ALA A 258 -15.67 4.22 21.13
N ALA A 259 -14.90 3.15 20.87
CA ALA A 259 -13.64 3.23 20.14
C ALA A 259 -13.81 3.79 18.71
N VAL A 260 -14.81 3.31 17.97
CA VAL A 260 -15.12 3.77 16.59
C VAL A 260 -15.60 5.22 16.57
N THR A 261 -16.37 5.63 17.59
CA THR A 261 -16.86 7.00 17.72
C THR A 261 -15.74 7.97 18.06
N ALA A 262 -14.83 7.56 18.96
CA ALA A 262 -13.67 8.35 19.37
C ALA A 262 -12.48 8.27 18.41
N ARG A 263 -12.64 7.61 17.26
CA ARG A 263 -11.56 7.45 16.27
C ARG A 263 -10.98 8.80 15.86
N ARG A 264 -9.68 8.82 15.58
CA ARG A 264 -9.04 10.00 15.00
C ARG A 264 -9.00 9.88 13.49
N GLU A 265 -9.32 10.96 12.80
CA GLU A 265 -9.19 11.05 11.35
C GLU A 265 -7.89 11.78 11.00
N VAL A 266 -7.08 11.15 10.17
CA VAL A 266 -5.82 11.71 9.69
C VAL A 266 -5.91 11.91 8.19
N ALA A 267 -5.82 13.15 7.76
CA ALA A 267 -5.83 13.52 6.35
C ALA A 267 -4.45 13.23 5.73
N LEU A 268 -4.34 12.17 4.93
CA LEU A 268 -3.05 11.71 4.40
C LEU A 268 -2.39 12.75 3.48
N HIS A 269 -3.19 13.50 2.72
CA HIS A 269 -2.71 14.58 1.85
C HIS A 269 -2.07 15.75 2.62
N GLY A 270 -2.55 16.02 3.83
CA GLY A 270 -2.10 17.14 4.65
C GLY A 270 -0.90 16.79 5.53
N LEU A 271 -0.59 15.49 5.68
CA LEU A 271 0.57 15.04 6.41
C LEU A 271 1.83 15.49 5.70
N LYS A 272 2.61 16.31 6.37
CA LYS A 272 3.98 16.55 5.98
C LYS A 272 4.84 15.44 6.55
N THR A 273 6.04 15.28 5.99
CA THR A 273 7.08 14.43 6.56
C THR A 273 7.35 14.79 8.03
N GLU A 274 7.07 16.04 8.42
CA GLU A 274 7.20 16.62 9.76
C GLU A 274 6.23 16.04 10.79
N ASP A 275 5.01 15.74 10.36
CA ASP A 275 3.94 15.20 11.19
C ASP A 275 4.13 13.70 11.46
N LEU A 276 5.00 13.06 10.67
CA LEU A 276 5.38 11.66 10.79
C LEU A 276 6.67 11.47 11.61
N ARG A 277 7.26 12.55 12.16
CA ARG A 277 8.60 12.51 12.78
C ARG A 277 8.60 12.02 14.22
N ALA A 278 9.66 11.31 14.59
CA ALA A 278 10.34 11.55 15.86
C ALA A 278 11.42 12.66 15.66
N PRO A 279 11.59 13.65 16.58
CA PRO A 279 12.40 14.86 16.35
C PRO A 279 13.88 14.68 15.98
N TYR A 280 14.45 13.47 16.11
CA TYR A 280 15.90 13.21 15.97
C TYR A 280 16.30 12.56 14.63
N LEU A 281 15.39 12.39 13.66
CA LEU A 281 15.62 11.55 12.46
C LEU A 281 15.75 12.31 11.13
N PHE A 282 15.67 13.64 11.15
CA PHE A 282 15.66 14.44 9.91
C PHE A 282 16.71 15.55 9.95
N THR A 283 17.29 15.83 8.78
CA THR A 283 18.26 16.90 8.59
C THR A 283 17.98 17.61 7.27
N GLU A 284 18.10 18.94 7.26
CA GLU A 284 18.09 19.75 6.04
C GLU A 284 19.48 19.91 5.42
N GLN A 285 20.51 19.43 6.13
CA GLN A 285 21.91 19.51 5.71
C GLN A 285 22.53 18.11 5.68
N ILE A 286 23.27 17.80 4.62
CA ILE A 286 24.08 16.59 4.56
C ILE A 286 25.44 16.93 5.19
N PRO A 287 25.80 16.35 6.35
CA PRO A 287 27.13 16.56 6.93
C PRO A 287 28.20 16.09 5.95
N GLY A 288 29.31 16.82 5.82
CA GLY A 288 30.37 16.49 4.85
C GLY A 288 31.03 15.11 5.06
N SER A 289 30.91 14.51 6.25
CA SER A 289 31.39 13.17 6.57
C SER A 289 30.34 12.06 6.38
N ALA A 290 29.08 12.42 6.11
CA ALA A 290 28.00 11.46 6.02
C ALA A 290 28.04 10.67 4.71
N ALA A 291 27.79 9.37 4.80
CA ALA A 291 27.46 8.58 3.61
C ALA A 291 26.01 8.86 3.21
N VAL A 292 25.79 9.14 1.94
CA VAL A 292 24.45 9.41 1.43
C VAL A 292 23.90 8.15 0.76
N ILE A 293 22.70 7.76 1.15
CA ILE A 293 21.99 6.62 0.55
C ILE A 293 20.70 7.14 -0.08
N ASP A 294 20.55 6.87 -1.37
CA ASP A 294 19.36 7.17 -2.14
C ASP A 294 18.46 5.93 -2.19
N CYS A 295 17.24 6.08 -1.68
CA CYS A 295 16.21 5.04 -1.64
C CYS A 295 15.06 5.31 -2.62
N GLN A 296 15.28 6.10 -3.65
CA GLN A 296 14.31 6.31 -4.72
C GLN A 296 14.22 5.07 -5.61
N SER A 297 13.25 5.04 -6.54
CA SER A 297 13.25 4.05 -7.61
C SER A 297 14.50 4.21 -8.49
N ALA A 298 14.93 3.13 -9.15
CA ALA A 298 16.07 3.18 -10.07
C ALA A 298 15.88 4.24 -11.17
N GLU A 299 14.64 4.42 -11.66
CA GLU A 299 14.31 5.46 -12.64
C GLU A 299 14.50 6.87 -12.07
N ALA A 300 14.03 7.13 -10.84
CA ALA A 300 14.19 8.42 -10.19
C ALA A 300 15.66 8.72 -9.89
N PHE A 301 16.43 7.73 -9.42
CA PHE A 301 17.88 7.84 -9.22
C PHE A 301 18.62 8.20 -10.51
N ALA A 302 18.26 7.54 -11.62
CA ALA A 302 18.87 7.80 -12.92
C ALA A 302 18.55 9.22 -13.44
N ARG A 303 17.36 9.74 -13.14
CA ARG A 303 16.99 11.13 -13.49
C ARG A 303 17.78 12.16 -12.69
N TRP A 304 17.88 11.98 -11.38
CA TRP A 304 18.66 12.85 -10.50
C TRP A 304 18.92 12.20 -9.14
N HIS A 305 20.14 12.38 -8.63
CA HIS A 305 20.53 11.99 -7.28
C HIS A 305 21.63 12.92 -6.73
N VAL A 306 21.82 12.89 -5.42
CA VAL A 306 22.91 13.61 -4.74
C VAL A 306 24.25 13.03 -5.20
N PRO A 307 25.22 13.84 -5.65
CA PRO A 307 26.52 13.34 -6.10
C PRO A 307 27.21 12.47 -5.05
N GLY A 308 27.64 11.27 -5.45
CA GLY A 308 28.27 10.29 -4.56
C GLY A 308 27.31 9.49 -3.68
N ALA A 309 25.99 9.67 -3.85
CA ALA A 309 25.01 8.83 -3.19
C ALA A 309 25.06 7.39 -3.72
N GLN A 310 24.94 6.43 -2.81
CA GLN A 310 24.77 5.03 -3.15
C GLN A 310 23.29 4.75 -3.35
N HIS A 311 22.91 4.23 -4.53
CA HIS A 311 21.53 3.83 -4.77
C HIS A 311 21.27 2.46 -4.19
N TRP A 312 20.49 2.41 -3.11
CA TRP A 312 19.92 1.17 -2.60
C TRP A 312 18.42 1.39 -2.50
N ASP A 313 17.64 0.61 -3.24
CA ASP A 313 16.20 0.69 -3.06
C ASP A 313 15.84 0.46 -1.57
N PRO A 314 14.67 0.94 -1.13
CA PRO A 314 14.27 0.82 0.26
C PRO A 314 14.33 -0.61 0.78
N VAL A 315 14.12 -1.64 -0.04
CA VAL A 315 14.17 -3.06 0.36
C VAL A 315 15.62 -3.50 0.58
N ALA A 316 16.50 -3.22 -0.37
CA ALA A 316 17.92 -3.57 -0.32
C ALA A 316 18.64 -2.86 0.85
N LEU A 317 18.31 -1.59 1.12
CA LEU A 317 18.88 -0.89 2.28
C LEU A 317 18.52 -1.58 3.59
N LEU A 318 17.29 -2.06 3.73
CA LEU A 318 16.85 -2.71 4.97
C LEU A 318 17.58 -4.03 5.20
N ASP A 319 17.82 -4.80 4.14
CA ASP A 319 18.50 -6.09 4.21
C ASP A 319 19.99 -5.93 4.50
N ARG A 320 20.58 -4.80 4.07
CA ARG A 320 21.99 -4.45 4.28
C ARG A 320 22.26 -3.62 5.54
N LEU A 321 21.24 -3.32 6.36
CA LEU A 321 21.47 -2.61 7.64
C LEU A 321 22.57 -3.25 8.52
N PRO A 322 22.68 -4.59 8.64
CA PRO A 322 23.74 -5.20 9.43
C PRO A 322 25.16 -4.91 8.90
N GLU A 323 25.30 -4.55 7.61
CA GLU A 323 26.57 -4.22 6.98
C GLU A 323 27.00 -2.77 7.25
N LEU A 324 26.07 -1.91 7.68
CA LEU A 324 26.37 -0.50 7.93
C LEU A 324 27.18 -0.33 9.21
N SER A 325 28.33 0.35 9.10
CA SER A 325 29.15 0.72 10.25
C SER A 325 28.38 1.62 11.21
N LYS A 326 28.33 1.25 12.49
CA LYS A 326 27.69 2.04 13.55
C LYS A 326 28.42 3.33 13.90
N GLU A 327 29.66 3.49 13.44
CA GLU A 327 30.51 4.65 13.74
C GLU A 327 30.36 5.75 12.68
N ARG A 328 29.62 5.49 11.60
CA ARG A 328 29.46 6.41 10.48
C ARG A 328 28.07 7.04 10.50
N THR A 329 28.01 8.33 10.17
CA THR A 329 26.73 9.02 9.93
C THR A 329 26.21 8.69 8.53
N TYR A 330 24.93 8.33 8.43
CA TYR A 330 24.25 8.13 7.15
C TYR A 330 23.14 9.16 6.99
N VAL A 331 23.02 9.71 5.79
CA VAL A 331 21.84 10.47 5.38
C VAL A 331 21.12 9.65 4.34
N VAL A 332 19.92 9.20 4.69
CA VAL A 332 19.06 8.41 3.81
C VAL A 332 17.97 9.31 3.28
N TYR A 333 17.76 9.34 1.96
CA TYR A 333 16.68 10.14 1.36
C TYR A 333 15.91 9.37 0.28
N CYS A 334 14.69 9.82 0.04
CA CYS A 334 13.86 9.40 -1.09
C CYS A 334 13.09 10.63 -1.60
N ALA A 335 12.35 10.50 -2.71
CA ALA A 335 11.72 11.62 -3.41
C ALA A 335 10.88 12.54 -2.50
N HIS A 336 10.19 11.96 -1.51
CA HIS A 336 9.31 12.69 -0.59
C HIS A 336 9.73 12.57 0.88
N GLY A 337 10.86 11.93 1.17
CA GLY A 337 11.32 11.66 2.53
C GLY A 337 10.49 10.61 3.31
N VAL A 338 9.38 10.10 2.76
CA VAL A 338 8.47 9.16 3.45
C VAL A 338 9.09 7.77 3.62
N GLN A 339 9.69 7.22 2.55
CA GLN A 339 10.32 5.90 2.59
C GLN A 339 11.58 5.94 3.46
N SER A 340 12.45 6.92 3.24
CA SER A 340 13.68 7.10 4.01
C SER A 340 13.42 7.34 5.49
N ALA A 341 12.41 8.12 5.86
CA ALA A 341 11.98 8.27 7.25
C ALA A 341 11.65 6.94 7.92
N GLY A 342 10.82 6.13 7.26
CA GLY A 342 10.45 4.81 7.76
C GLY A 342 11.67 3.89 7.88
N VAL A 343 12.62 3.96 6.94
CA VAL A 343 13.86 3.19 7.04
C VAL A 343 14.71 3.63 8.24
N VAL A 344 14.93 4.93 8.41
CA VAL A 344 15.81 5.50 9.46
C VAL A 344 15.20 5.35 10.85
N GLU A 345 13.87 5.43 11.03
CA GLU A 345 13.19 5.11 12.31
C GLU A 345 13.54 3.70 12.82
N MET A 346 14.00 2.84 11.93
CA MET A 346 14.23 1.43 12.17
C MET A 346 15.72 1.03 12.04
N MET A 347 16.63 2.00 11.90
CA MET A 347 18.09 1.85 12.03
C MET A 347 18.52 2.01 13.48
#